data_AF-A0A6I4UZU0-F1
#
_entry.id   AF-A0A6I4UZU0-F1
#
_cell.length_a   1.000
_cell.length_b   1.000
_cell.length_c   1.000
_cell.angle_alpha   90.00
_cell.angle_beta   90.00
_cell.angle_gamma   90.00
#
_symmetry.space_group_name_H-M   'P 1'
#
loop_
_entity.id
_entity.type
_entity.pdbx_description
1 polymer ?
#
loop_
_entity_poly.entity_id
_entity_poly.type
_entity_poly.pdbx_seq_one_letter_code
_entity_poly.pdbx_strand_id
1 'polypeptide(L)'
;MKKTILAAFAVSMTAAIGTAPAAAKSDNAALVINQSSCGGIVEIDGQPVVIQTDDGATRVITSSGNAMLVCNMDVVDGPELTKAVKLEGFGCNFEGGFTRDTRMVITPSGKATAVCRVRPE
;
A
#
# COMPACT_ATOMS: atom_id res chain seq x y z
N MET A 1 29.52 70.03 17.03
CA MET A 1 29.49 69.09 15.89
C MET A 1 29.44 67.66 16.43
N LYS A 2 28.49 66.89 15.91
CA LYS A 2 28.14 65.45 16.07
C LYS A 2 28.79 64.64 17.21
N LYS A 3 27.95 64.29 18.20
CA LYS A 3 28.14 63.10 19.07
C LYS A 3 27.51 61.90 18.36
N THR A 4 28.32 60.96 17.90
CA THR A 4 27.85 59.72 17.28
C THR A 4 27.74 58.64 18.35
N ILE A 5 26.51 58.21 18.62
CA ILE A 5 26.16 57.09 19.49
C ILE A 5 26.39 55.81 18.70
N LEU A 6 27.28 54.94 19.16
CA LEU A 6 27.46 53.57 18.66
C LEU A 6 26.54 52.64 19.46
N ALA A 7 25.39 52.28 18.88
CA ALA A 7 24.54 51.21 19.37
C ALA A 7 25.07 49.87 18.86
N ALA A 8 25.56 49.03 19.76
CA ALA A 8 25.92 47.64 19.46
C ALA A 8 24.65 46.79 19.43
N PHE A 9 24.23 46.35 18.24
CA PHE A 9 23.22 45.29 18.09
C PHE A 9 23.94 43.94 18.08
N ALA A 10 23.88 43.20 19.18
CA ALA A 10 24.26 41.81 19.24
C ALA A 10 23.13 40.96 18.65
N VAL A 11 23.30 40.46 17.43
CA VAL A 11 22.41 39.45 16.83
C VAL A 11 22.88 38.08 17.33
N SER A 12 22.17 37.53 18.31
CA SER A 12 22.31 36.13 18.70
C SER A 12 21.66 35.26 17.62
N MET A 13 22.48 34.64 16.75
CA MET A 13 22.04 33.54 15.88
C MET A 13 21.78 32.31 16.76
N THR A 14 20.52 32.11 17.15
CA THR A 14 20.05 30.84 17.71
C THR A 14 19.94 29.85 16.55
N ALA A 15 20.94 28.98 16.39
CA ALA A 15 20.84 27.85 15.46
C ALA A 15 19.77 26.88 15.98
N ALA A 16 18.57 26.94 15.39
CA ALA A 16 17.56 25.91 15.58
C ALA A 16 18.07 24.63 14.94
N ILE A 17 18.65 23.73 15.73
CA ILE A 17 18.97 22.37 15.31
C ILE A 17 17.64 21.65 15.18
N GLY A 18 17.00 21.77 14.02
CA GLY A 18 15.84 20.97 13.67
C GLY A 18 16.27 19.51 13.65
N THR A 19 15.84 18.72 14.62
CA THR A 19 16.01 17.27 14.58
C THR A 19 15.12 16.74 13.48
N ALA A 20 15.66 16.60 12.27
CA ALA A 20 15.04 15.74 11.27
C ALA A 20 14.92 14.33 11.88
N PRO A 21 13.75 13.66 11.78
CA PRO A 21 13.65 12.30 12.24
C PRO A 21 14.68 11.47 11.48
N ALA A 22 15.60 10.86 12.24
CA ALA A 22 16.53 9.89 11.68
C ALA A 22 15.72 8.66 11.26
N ALA A 23 15.27 8.62 10.01
CA ALA A 23 14.78 7.40 9.42
C ALA A 23 15.97 6.43 9.38
N ALA A 24 15.95 5.41 10.23
CA ALA A 24 16.96 4.37 10.22
C ALA A 24 16.95 3.70 8.85
N LYS A 25 17.93 4.04 8.01
CA LYS A 25 18.16 3.39 6.71
C LYS A 25 18.75 2.01 7.01
N SER A 26 17.86 1.03 7.15
CA SER A 26 18.22 -0.39 7.28
C SER A 26 18.12 -1.05 5.91
N ASP A 27 19.10 -1.88 5.56
CA ASP A 27 19.08 -2.71 4.35
C ASP A 27 17.96 -3.79 4.39
N ASN A 28 17.25 -3.89 5.51
CA ASN A 28 16.07 -4.74 5.70
C ASN A 28 14.80 -3.90 5.99
N ALA A 29 14.79 -2.61 5.63
CA ALA A 29 13.61 -1.78 5.81
C ALA A 29 12.45 -2.26 4.92
N ALA A 30 11.23 -2.13 5.44
CA ALA A 30 10.00 -2.34 4.70
C ALA A 30 9.07 -1.12 4.87
N LEU A 31 8.51 -0.65 3.77
CA LEU A 31 7.42 0.30 3.75
C LEU A 31 6.11 -0.49 3.87
N VAL A 32 5.37 -0.27 4.95
CA VAL A 32 4.05 -0.86 5.19
C VAL A 32 3.02 0.24 5.06
N ILE A 33 2.05 0.04 4.15
CA ILE A 33 0.95 0.96 3.91
C ILE A 33 -0.34 0.20 4.20
N ASN A 34 -1.06 0.66 5.21
CA ASN A 34 -2.38 0.16 5.59
C ASN A 34 -3.45 1.07 4.97
N GLN A 35 -4.67 0.54 4.78
CA GLN A 35 -5.85 1.29 4.32
C GLN A 35 -5.70 1.84 2.90
N SER A 36 -5.34 0.98 1.94
CA SER A 36 -5.57 1.31 0.53
C SER A 36 -6.88 0.70 0.05
N SER A 37 -7.41 1.25 -1.04
CA SER A 37 -8.44 0.58 -1.80
C SER A 37 -7.85 -0.62 -2.55
N CYS A 38 -8.69 -1.63 -2.79
CA CYS A 38 -8.45 -2.69 -3.75
C CYS A 38 -9.74 -2.98 -4.48
N GLY A 39 -9.65 -3.41 -5.73
CA GLY A 39 -10.81 -3.91 -6.43
C GLY A 39 -10.45 -4.45 -7.80
N GLY A 40 -11.42 -5.07 -8.43
CA GLY A 40 -11.27 -5.62 -9.76
C GLY A 40 -12.48 -6.42 -10.18
N ILE A 41 -12.36 -6.97 -11.40
CA ILE A 41 -13.34 -7.88 -11.96
C ILE A 41 -12.62 -9.21 -12.19
N VAL A 42 -13.19 -10.28 -11.67
CA VAL A 42 -12.76 -11.65 -11.93
C VAL A 42 -13.87 -12.41 -12.64
N GLU A 43 -13.54 -13.50 -13.31
CA GLU A 43 -14.54 -14.37 -13.93
C GLU A 43 -14.69 -15.66 -13.10
N ILE A 44 -15.93 -16.02 -12.78
CA ILE A 44 -16.28 -17.28 -12.13
C ILE A 44 -17.34 -17.96 -12.98
N ASP A 45 -17.04 -19.17 -13.46
CA ASP A 45 -17.95 -19.96 -14.31
C ASP A 45 -18.49 -19.20 -15.53
N GLY A 46 -17.64 -18.36 -16.14
CA GLY A 46 -18.01 -17.54 -17.31
C GLY A 46 -18.87 -16.31 -16.99
N GLN A 47 -18.99 -15.93 -15.71
CA GLN A 47 -19.72 -14.73 -15.27
C GLN A 47 -18.77 -13.75 -14.57
N PRO A 48 -18.88 -12.43 -14.84
CA PRO A 48 -18.08 -11.44 -14.15
C PRO A 48 -18.52 -11.29 -12.69
N VAL A 49 -17.54 -11.12 -11.80
CA VAL A 49 -17.74 -10.85 -10.37
C VAL A 49 -16.93 -9.62 -10.01
N VAL A 50 -17.61 -8.60 -9.49
CA VAL A 50 -17.00 -7.34 -9.07
C VAL A 50 -16.70 -7.42 -7.58
N ILE A 51 -15.44 -7.15 -7.24
CA ILE A 51 -14.95 -7.14 -5.86
C ILE A 51 -14.31 -5.79 -5.55
N GLN A 52 -14.58 -5.26 -4.36
CA GLN A 52 -14.05 -3.96 -3.94
C GLN A 52 -13.88 -3.87 -2.42
N THR A 53 -12.92 -3.05 -2.00
CA THR A 53 -12.81 -2.46 -0.67
C THR A 53 -12.18 -1.08 -0.79
N ASP A 54 -12.54 -0.17 0.11
CA ASP A 54 -11.94 1.16 0.17
C ASP A 54 -10.80 1.26 1.20
N ASP A 55 -10.78 0.38 2.21
CA ASP A 55 -9.81 0.42 3.32
C ASP A 55 -9.29 -0.96 3.78
N GLY A 56 -9.68 -2.03 3.10
CA GLY A 56 -9.35 -3.41 3.47
C GLY A 56 -7.99 -3.91 2.99
N ALA A 57 -7.13 -3.04 2.46
CA ALA A 57 -5.84 -3.45 1.88
C ALA A 57 -4.63 -3.14 2.77
N THR A 58 -3.65 -4.03 2.72
CA THR A 58 -2.31 -3.86 3.29
C THR A 58 -1.27 -4.14 2.23
N ARG A 59 -0.32 -3.21 2.07
CA ARG A 59 0.80 -3.32 1.15
C ARG A 59 2.11 -3.30 1.90
N VAL A 60 3.04 -4.15 1.50
CA VAL A 60 4.41 -4.22 2.01
C VAL A 60 5.36 -4.13 0.83
N ILE A 61 6.29 -3.18 0.85
CA ILE A 61 7.38 -3.05 -0.14
C ILE A 61 8.69 -3.05 0.63
N THR A 62 9.56 -4.01 0.33
CA THR A 62 10.87 -4.15 0.96
C THR A 62 11.93 -3.38 0.19
N SER A 63 13.00 -3.00 0.88
CA SER A 63 14.20 -2.39 0.28
C SER A 63 14.90 -3.26 -0.77
N SER A 64 14.70 -4.57 -0.74
CA SER A 64 15.19 -5.51 -1.77
C SER A 64 14.31 -5.57 -3.02
N GLY A 65 13.20 -4.83 -3.08
CA GLY A 65 12.28 -4.81 -4.22
C GLY A 65 11.18 -5.86 -4.18
N ASN A 66 11.16 -6.75 -3.18
CA ASN A 66 10.01 -7.63 -2.97
C ASN A 66 8.80 -6.79 -2.53
N ALA A 67 7.64 -7.08 -3.11
CA ALA A 67 6.40 -6.41 -2.74
C ALA A 67 5.24 -7.39 -2.58
N MET A 68 4.34 -7.09 -1.65
CA MET A 68 3.14 -7.87 -1.39
C MET A 68 1.95 -6.93 -1.20
N LEU A 69 0.81 -7.30 -1.78
CA LEU A 69 -0.48 -6.68 -1.53
C LEU A 69 -1.44 -7.75 -1.00
N VAL A 70 -2.11 -7.45 0.11
CA VAL A 70 -3.20 -8.26 0.67
C VAL A 70 -4.45 -7.40 0.66
N CYS A 71 -5.52 -7.87 0.05
CA CYS A 71 -6.79 -7.17 -0.04
C CYS A 71 -7.88 -8.02 0.62
N ASN A 72 -8.60 -7.44 1.57
CA ASN A 72 -9.84 -7.99 2.12
C ASN A 72 -11.01 -7.20 1.50
N MET A 73 -11.78 -7.84 0.65
CA MET A 73 -12.79 -7.22 -0.21
C MET A 73 -14.16 -7.86 -0.01
N ASP A 74 -15.17 -7.15 -0.50
CA ASP A 74 -16.53 -7.65 -0.62
C ASP A 74 -16.87 -7.85 -2.09
N VAL A 75 -17.70 -8.86 -2.37
CA VAL A 75 -18.39 -9.02 -3.65
C VAL A 75 -19.51 -7.99 -3.69
N VAL A 76 -19.44 -7.07 -4.64
CA VAL A 76 -20.43 -5.98 -4.79
C VAL A 76 -21.38 -6.22 -5.96
N ASP A 77 -21.01 -7.08 -6.91
CA ASP A 77 -21.85 -7.52 -8.02
C ASP A 77 -21.38 -8.90 -8.55
N GLY A 78 -22.31 -9.69 -9.10
CA GLY A 78 -22.06 -11.04 -9.61
C GLY A 78 -23.08 -12.09 -9.14
N PRO A 79 -22.94 -13.35 -9.59
CA PRO A 79 -23.82 -14.44 -9.17
C PRO A 79 -23.60 -14.83 -7.71
N GLU A 80 -24.65 -15.34 -7.08
CA GLU A 80 -24.56 -15.92 -5.74
C GLU A 80 -23.72 -17.21 -5.78
N LEU A 81 -22.75 -17.31 -4.88
CA LEU A 81 -21.88 -18.48 -4.79
C LEU A 81 -22.42 -19.48 -3.78
N THR A 82 -22.54 -20.74 -4.19
CA THR A 82 -22.96 -21.85 -3.30
C THR A 82 -21.78 -22.51 -2.58
N LYS A 83 -20.55 -22.24 -3.03
CA LYS A 83 -19.31 -22.78 -2.46
C LYS A 83 -18.19 -21.74 -2.59
N ALA A 84 -17.14 -21.90 -1.78
CA ALA A 84 -15.97 -21.06 -1.92
C ALA A 84 -15.25 -21.32 -3.24
N VAL A 85 -14.78 -20.26 -3.89
CA VAL A 85 -14.02 -20.29 -5.14
C VAL A 85 -12.59 -19.86 -4.87
N LYS A 86 -11.63 -20.53 -5.50
CA LYS A 86 -10.21 -20.18 -5.46
C LYS A 86 -9.75 -19.79 -6.86
N LEU A 87 -9.08 -18.65 -6.96
CA LEU A 87 -8.53 -18.14 -8.22
C LEU A 87 -7.03 -17.91 -8.04
N GLU A 88 -6.24 -18.25 -9.05
CA GLU A 88 -4.79 -18.06 -9.06
C GLU A 88 -4.34 -17.60 -10.46
N GLY A 89 -3.19 -16.95 -10.55
CA GLY A 89 -2.60 -16.60 -11.85
C GLY A 89 -3.23 -15.41 -12.58
N PHE A 90 -4.19 -14.71 -11.95
CA PHE A 90 -4.80 -13.49 -12.48
C PHE A 90 -3.81 -12.31 -12.39
N GLY A 91 -3.96 -11.32 -13.27
CA GLY A 91 -3.14 -10.13 -13.25
C GLY A 91 -3.46 -9.23 -12.06
N CYS A 92 -2.43 -8.80 -11.32
CA CYS A 92 -2.55 -7.84 -10.23
C CYS A 92 -1.54 -6.71 -10.43
N ASN A 93 -2.00 -5.47 -10.38
CA ASN A 93 -1.19 -4.27 -10.55
C ASN A 93 -1.32 -3.38 -9.32
N PHE A 94 -0.19 -3.00 -8.74
CA PHE A 94 -0.11 -2.08 -7.62
C PHE A 94 1.23 -1.35 -7.64
N GLU A 95 1.50 -0.45 -6.71
CA GLU A 95 2.77 0.32 -6.67
C GLU A 95 4.04 -0.54 -6.64
N GLY A 96 3.94 -1.81 -6.21
CA GLY A 96 5.06 -2.76 -6.26
C GLY A 96 5.31 -3.37 -7.65
N GLY A 97 4.46 -3.10 -8.64
CA GLY A 97 4.53 -3.61 -10.00
C GLY A 97 3.36 -4.53 -10.39
N PHE A 98 3.42 -5.04 -11.61
CA PHE A 98 2.49 -6.04 -12.12
C PHE A 98 2.98 -7.46 -11.80
N THR A 99 2.06 -8.36 -11.44
CA THR A 99 2.37 -9.77 -11.17
C THR A 99 1.22 -10.70 -11.54
N ARG A 100 1.56 -11.98 -11.75
CA ARG A 100 0.62 -13.12 -11.80
C ARG A 100 0.86 -14.13 -10.67
N ASP A 101 1.81 -13.90 -9.75
CA ASP A 101 1.88 -14.63 -8.47
C ASP A 101 0.77 -14.09 -7.56
N THR A 102 -0.44 -14.55 -7.85
CA THR A 102 -1.68 -14.08 -7.25
C THR A 102 -2.53 -15.26 -6.79
N ARG A 103 -3.21 -15.06 -5.67
CA ARG A 103 -4.17 -16.03 -5.11
C ARG A 103 -5.34 -15.28 -4.53
N MET A 104 -6.54 -15.79 -4.74
CA MET A 104 -7.77 -15.22 -4.20
C MET A 104 -8.71 -16.33 -3.74
N VAL A 105 -9.40 -16.08 -2.64
CA VAL A 105 -10.50 -16.91 -2.17
C VAL A 105 -11.74 -16.03 -2.04
N ILE A 106 -12.86 -16.47 -2.61
CA ILE A 106 -14.16 -15.82 -2.47
C ILE A 106 -15.10 -16.81 -1.78
N THR A 107 -15.77 -16.38 -0.72
CA THR A 107 -16.69 -17.20 0.07
C THR A 107 -18.14 -17.05 -0.40
N PRO A 108 -19.03 -18.02 -0.06
CA PRO A 108 -20.47 -17.87 -0.28
C PRO A 108 -21.10 -16.64 0.37
N SER A 109 -20.50 -16.13 1.45
CA SER A 109 -20.98 -14.93 2.16
C SER A 109 -20.58 -13.61 1.47
N GLY A 110 -20.04 -13.67 0.24
CA GLY A 110 -19.58 -12.49 -0.51
C GLY A 110 -18.30 -11.86 0.03
N LYS A 111 -17.49 -12.58 0.84
CA LYS A 111 -16.18 -12.08 1.29
C LYS A 111 -15.08 -12.59 0.37
N ALA A 112 -14.12 -11.73 0.05
CA ALA A 112 -12.98 -12.07 -0.79
C ALA A 112 -11.66 -11.69 -0.12
N THR A 113 -10.66 -12.57 -0.18
CA THR A 113 -9.29 -12.25 0.22
C THR A 113 -8.36 -12.53 -0.95
N ALA A 114 -7.60 -11.53 -1.38
CA ALA A 114 -6.60 -11.66 -2.43
C ALA A 114 -5.20 -11.35 -1.90
N VAL A 115 -4.21 -12.06 -2.44
CA VAL A 115 -2.79 -11.80 -2.19
C VAL A 115 -2.06 -11.75 -3.53
N CYS A 116 -1.32 -10.67 -3.75
CA CYS A 116 -0.43 -10.48 -4.90
C CYS A 116 1.02 -10.36 -4.41
N ARG A 117 1.96 -10.96 -5.13
CA ARG A 117 3.39 -10.90 -4.80
C ARG A 117 4.23 -10.53 -6.01
N VAL A 118 5.12 -9.56 -5.84
CA VAL A 118 6.17 -9.23 -6.80
C VAL A 118 7.49 -9.63 -6.18
N ARG A 119 8.31 -10.33 -6.96
CA ARG A 119 9.69 -10.65 -6.63
C ARG A 119 10.57 -10.11 -7.76
N PRO A 120 11.64 -9.38 -7.46
CA PRO A 120 12.62 -9.03 -8.48
C PRO A 120 13.28 -10.32 -8.99
N GLU A 121 13.52 -10.37 -10.31
CA GLU A 121 14.28 -11.44 -10.97
C GLU A 121 15.78 -11.36 -10.64
#